data_AF-A0A238Y3P9-F1
#
_entry.id   AF-A0A238Y3P9-F1
#
_cell.length_a   1.000
_cell.length_b   1.000
_cell.length_c   1.000
_cell.angle_alpha   90.00
_cell.angle_beta   90.00
_cell.angle_gamma   90.00
#
_symmetry.space_group_name_H-M   'P 1'
#
loop_
_entity.id
_entity.type
_entity.pdbx_description
1 polymer ?
#
loop_
_entity_poly.entity_id
_entity_poly.type
_entity_poly.pdbx_seq_one_letter_code
_entity_poly.pdbx_strand_id
1 'polypeptide(L)'
;MSTETSANDDPRSGRTITLTQTDDGWWVARDEPTGVASQGETRQDALDNLDEAVALHKGEVGESIDTEEDEQQVLEELGIDPDEVVLTRSEHDGLPDFM
;
A
#
# COMPACT_ATOMS: atom_id res chain seq x y z
N MET A 1 51.99 9.81 17.32
CA MET A 1 50.73 10.54 17.04
C MET A 1 49.85 9.58 16.27
N SER A 2 48.99 8.86 16.99
CA SER A 2 48.08 7.86 16.42
C SER A 2 46.69 8.49 16.36
N THR A 3 46.08 8.51 15.19
CA THR A 3 44.63 8.70 15.07
C THR A 3 44.06 7.38 14.62
N GLU A 4 43.52 6.64 15.59
CA GLU A 4 42.70 5.46 15.35
C GLU A 4 41.43 5.90 14.62
N THR A 5 41.29 5.49 13.37
CA THR A 5 40.05 5.66 12.61
C THR A 5 39.06 4.60 13.08
N SER A 6 38.25 4.94 14.07
CA SER A 6 37.23 4.07 14.63
C SER A 6 35.90 4.25 13.90
N ALA A 7 35.33 3.11 13.48
CA ALA A 7 33.96 2.87 13.03
C ALA A 7 33.47 3.62 11.76
N ASN A 8 33.62 2.99 10.59
CA ASN A 8 32.62 3.16 9.54
C ASN A 8 31.69 1.94 9.59
N ASP A 9 30.54 2.18 10.18
CA ASP A 9 29.29 1.40 10.08
C ASP A 9 29.01 1.04 8.61
N ASP A 10 28.55 -0.18 8.32
CA ASP A 10 28.18 -0.60 6.97
C ASP A 10 26.89 0.14 6.54
N PRO A 11 26.89 1.05 5.55
CA PRO A 11 25.76 1.94 5.26
C PRO A 11 24.60 1.24 4.51
N ARG A 12 24.49 -0.10 4.55
CA ARG A 12 23.59 -0.87 3.67
C ARG A 12 22.28 -1.36 4.30
N SER A 13 21.82 -0.73 5.37
CA SER A 13 20.44 -0.91 5.87
C SER A 13 19.61 0.36 5.70
N GLY A 14 19.58 0.89 4.47
CA GLY A 14 18.66 1.96 4.06
C GLY A 14 17.41 1.41 3.38
N ARG A 15 16.33 2.19 3.38
CA ARG A 15 15.14 1.95 2.56
C ARG A 15 15.39 2.48 1.14
N THR A 16 15.15 1.65 0.12
CA THR A 16 15.23 2.06 -1.29
C THR A 16 13.84 2.40 -1.80
N ILE A 17 13.69 3.62 -2.33
CA ILE A 17 12.48 4.05 -3.03
C ILE A 17 12.86 4.36 -4.49
N THR A 18 12.15 3.74 -5.42
CA THR A 18 12.26 4.04 -6.86
C THR A 18 11.18 5.05 -7.24
N LEU A 19 11.57 6.05 -8.01
CA LEU A 19 10.65 7.09 -8.48
C LEU A 19 10.76 7.21 -10.00
N THR A 20 9.64 7.02 -10.68
CA THR A 20 9.54 7.04 -12.15
C THR A 20 8.55 8.11 -12.56
N GLN A 21 8.95 8.98 -13.48
CA GLN A 21 8.03 9.88 -14.17
C GLN A 21 7.56 9.22 -15.47
N THR A 22 6.25 9.15 -15.67
CA THR A 22 5.63 8.57 -16.86
C THR A 22 5.45 9.62 -17.96
N ASP A 23 5.24 9.17 -19.20
CA ASP A 23 5.14 10.04 -20.38
C ASP A 23 3.93 10.99 -20.34
N ASP A 24 2.89 10.66 -19.56
CA ASP A 24 1.71 11.48 -19.29
C ASP A 24 1.92 12.49 -18.14
N GLY A 25 3.13 12.54 -17.56
CA GLY A 25 3.54 13.52 -16.55
C GLY A 25 3.32 13.10 -15.10
N TRP A 26 2.70 11.94 -14.86
CA TRP A 26 2.50 11.38 -13.52
C TRP A 26 3.81 10.87 -12.91
N TRP A 27 3.80 10.75 -11.58
CA TRP A 27 4.88 10.18 -10.81
C TRP A 27 4.42 8.90 -10.14
N VAL A 28 5.23 7.84 -10.25
CA VAL A 28 5.05 6.58 -9.54
C VAL A 28 6.21 6.41 -8.56
N ALA A 29 5.88 6.30 -7.27
CA ALA A 29 6.83 6.01 -6.21
C ALA A 29 6.65 4.57 -5.73
N ARG A 30 7.74 3.83 -5.55
CA ARG A 30 7.73 2.43 -5.13
C ARG A 30 8.73 2.20 -4.00
N ASP A 31 8.25 1.67 -2.88
CA ASP A 31 9.09 1.16 -1.80
C ASP A 31 9.54 -0.27 -2.17
N GLU A 32 10.82 -0.43 -2.54
CA GLU A 32 11.33 -1.73 -2.99
C GLU A 32 11.28 -2.82 -1.91
N PRO A 33 11.55 -2.54 -0.61
CA PRO A 33 11.46 -3.57 0.43
C PRO A 33 10.06 -4.15 0.65
N THR A 34 9.01 -3.34 0.62
CA THR A 34 7.62 -3.77 0.79
C THR A 34 6.95 -4.16 -0.52
N GLY A 35 7.47 -3.67 -1.65
CA GLY A 35 6.87 -3.82 -2.97
C GLY A 35 5.67 -2.88 -3.21
N VAL A 36 5.27 -2.10 -2.21
CA VAL A 36 4.16 -1.14 -2.29
C VAL A 36 4.53 -0.01 -3.23
N ALA A 37 3.58 0.38 -4.07
CA ALA A 37 3.70 1.52 -4.95
C ALA A 37 2.47 2.42 -4.81
N SER A 38 2.69 3.71 -5.00
CA SER A 38 1.64 4.70 -5.13
C SER A 38 2.01 5.73 -6.20
N GLN A 39 1.03 6.53 -6.62
CA GLN A 39 1.20 7.51 -7.69
C GLN A 39 0.61 8.86 -7.33
N GLY A 40 1.07 9.90 -8.01
CA GLY A 40 0.56 11.26 -7.88
C GLY A 40 0.89 12.12 -9.09
N GLU A 41 0.13 13.20 -9.29
CA GLU A 41 0.35 14.15 -10.39
C GLU A 41 1.68 14.89 -10.21
N THR A 42 2.14 15.05 -8.97
CA THR A 42 3.45 15.59 -8.65
C THR A 42 4.32 14.55 -7.96
N ARG A 43 5.64 14.81 -8.01
CA ARG A 43 6.63 14.02 -7.27
C ARG A 43 6.32 13.95 -5.77
N GLN A 44 5.82 15.04 -5.19
CA GLN A 44 5.53 15.10 -3.75
C GLN A 44 4.30 14.26 -3.43
N ASP A 45 3.23 14.42 -4.20
CA ASP A 45 1.99 13.64 -4.00
C ASP A 45 2.26 12.13 -4.12
N ALA A 46 3.09 11.72 -5.08
CA ALA A 46 3.45 10.31 -5.23
C ALA A 46 4.20 9.75 -4.00
N LEU A 47 5.04 10.55 -3.35
CA LEU A 47 5.76 10.15 -2.14
C LEU A 47 4.84 10.16 -0.92
N ASP A 48 4.01 11.18 -0.76
CA ASP A 48 3.05 11.29 0.36
C ASP A 48 2.04 10.14 0.31
N ASN A 49 1.50 9.84 -0.88
CA ASN A 49 0.61 8.70 -1.08
C ASN A 49 1.33 7.35 -0.88
N LEU A 50 2.64 7.27 -1.15
CA LEU A 50 3.42 6.06 -0.89
C LEU A 50 3.60 5.83 0.62
N ASP A 51 3.90 6.88 1.38
CA ASP A 51 4.07 6.76 2.83
C ASP A 51 2.76 6.29 3.50
N GLU A 52 1.61 6.82 3.08
CA GLU A 52 0.30 6.35 3.55
C GLU A 52 0.05 4.88 3.15
N ALA A 53 0.25 4.53 1.88
CA ALA A 53 0.03 3.17 1.39
C ALA A 53 0.92 2.14 2.11
N VAL A 54 2.16 2.50 2.42
CA VAL A 54 3.09 1.66 3.18
C VAL A 54 2.63 1.50 4.63
N ALA A 55 2.15 2.57 5.27
CA ALA A 55 1.62 2.51 6.62
C ALA A 55 0.36 1.63 6.68
N LEU A 56 -0.55 1.77 5.71
CA LEU A 56 -1.74 0.91 5.55
C LEU A 56 -1.34 -0.56 5.35
N HIS A 57 -0.38 -0.84 4.48
CA HIS A 57 0.10 -2.20 4.21
C HIS A 57 0.65 -2.90 5.47
N LYS A 58 1.26 -2.14 6.38
CA LYS A 58 1.77 -2.66 7.65
C LYS A 58 0.73 -2.71 8.77
N GLY A 59 -0.48 -2.20 8.54
CA GLY A 59 -1.50 -2.02 9.58
C GLY A 59 -1.10 -0.98 10.63
N GLU A 60 -0.23 -0.03 10.29
CA GLU A 60 0.18 1.06 11.19
C GLU A 60 -0.88 2.17 11.26
N VAL A 61 -1.73 2.28 10.23
CA VAL A 61 -2.85 3.22 10.12
C VAL A 61 -4.05 2.53 9.46
N GLY A 62 -5.22 3.15 9.52
CA GLY A 62 -6.49 2.61 9.01
C GLY A 62 -7.22 1.74 10.05
N GLU A 63 -8.49 1.46 9.78
CA GLU A 63 -9.31 0.53 10.55
C GLU A 63 -9.25 -0.84 9.87
N SER A 64 -8.97 -1.90 10.64
CA SER A 64 -8.92 -3.27 10.13
C SER A 64 -10.33 -3.82 9.97
N ILE A 65 -10.62 -4.45 8.82
CA ILE A 65 -11.91 -5.10 8.54
C ILE A 65 -11.68 -6.61 8.44
N ASP A 66 -11.24 -7.19 9.55
CA ASP A 66 -10.85 -8.61 9.62
C ASP A 66 -11.99 -9.52 10.10
N THR A 67 -13.12 -8.94 10.55
CA THR A 67 -14.28 -9.67 11.06
C THR A 67 -15.52 -9.44 10.20
N GLU A 68 -16.47 -10.39 10.23
CA GLU A 68 -17.75 -10.27 9.54
C GLU A 68 -18.59 -9.11 10.11
N GLU A 69 -18.48 -8.82 11.40
CA GLU A 69 -19.15 -7.69 12.04
C GLU A 69 -18.59 -6.33 11.58
N ASP A 70 -17.27 -6.23 11.39
CA ASP A 70 -16.64 -5.01 10.87
C ASP A 70 -16.98 -4.80 9.38
N GLU A 71 -16.96 -5.88 8.58
CA GLU A 71 -17.36 -5.84 7.16
C GLU A 71 -18.80 -5.36 7.01
N GLN A 72 -19.74 -5.91 7.78
CA GLN A 72 -21.15 -5.50 7.74
C GLN A 72 -21.35 -4.02 8.05
N GLN A 73 -20.67 -3.49 9.07
CA GLN A 73 -20.76 -2.07 9.44
C GLN A 73 -20.27 -1.15 8.31
N VAL A 74 -19.15 -1.47 7.65
CA VAL A 74 -18.62 -0.68 6.53
C VAL A 74 -19.52 -0.74 5.32
N LEU A 75 -20.07 -1.92 5.01
CA LEU A 75 -21.03 -2.08 3.91
C LEU A 75 -22.28 -1.22 4.13
N GLU A 76 -22.85 -1.25 5.34
CA GLU A 76 -23.99 -0.42 5.71
C GLU A 76 -23.67 1.08 5.62
N GLU A 77 -22.49 1.52 6.08
CA GLU A 77 -22.05 2.91 5.98
C GLU A 77 -21.95 3.39 4.51
N LEU A 78 -21.47 2.52 3.62
CA LEU A 78 -21.38 2.80 2.19
C LEU A 78 -22.73 2.68 1.46
N GLY A 79 -23.80 2.27 2.15
CA GLY A 79 -25.13 2.06 1.58
C GLY A 79 -25.23 0.80 0.71
N ILE A 80 -24.39 -0.20 0.99
CA ILE A 80 -24.36 -1.50 0.31
C ILE A 80 -25.04 -2.53 1.22
N ASP A 81 -25.95 -3.32 0.67
CA ASP A 81 -26.64 -4.39 1.41
C ASP A 81 -25.68 -5.57 1.68
N PRO A 82 -25.35 -5.89 2.95
CA PRO A 82 -24.46 -7.01 3.26
C PRO A 82 -24.98 -8.36 2.76
N ASP A 83 -26.30 -8.58 2.79
CA ASP A 83 -26.90 -9.84 2.35
C ASP A 83 -26.71 -10.05 0.83
N GLU A 84 -26.79 -8.97 0.04
CA GLU A 84 -26.55 -9.02 -1.41
C GLU A 84 -25.09 -9.38 -1.72
N VAL A 85 -24.13 -8.85 -0.95
CA VAL A 85 -22.69 -9.16 -1.11
C VAL A 85 -22.40 -10.63 -0.80
N VAL A 86 -22.96 -11.17 0.29
CA VAL A 86 -22.79 -12.59 0.66
C VAL A 86 -23.37 -13.53 -0.39
N LEU A 87 -24.56 -13.22 -0.91
CA LEU A 87 -25.20 -13.97 -1.99
C LEU A 87 -24.33 -13.95 -3.25
N THR A 88 -23.89 -12.77 -3.69
CA THR A 88 -23.07 -12.61 -4.91
C THR A 88 -21.75 -13.37 -4.81
N ARG A 89 -21.08 -13.33 -3.64
CA ARG A 89 -19.83 -14.08 -3.39
C ARG A 89 -20.05 -15.58 -3.52
N SER A 90 -21.16 -16.09 -2.99
CA SER A 90 -21.53 -17.50 -3.06
C SER A 90 -21.87 -17.97 -4.48
N GLU A 91 -22.48 -17.09 -5.29
CA GLU A 91 -22.83 -17.37 -6.68
C GLU A 91 -21.60 -17.33 -7.61
N HIS A 92 -20.58 -16.54 -7.26
CA HIS A 92 -19.39 -16.28 -8.07
C HIS A 92 -18.09 -16.79 -7.42
N ASP A 93 -18.14 -17.92 -6.70
CA ASP A 93 -16.98 -18.51 -6.00
C ASP A 93 -15.81 -18.93 -6.94
N GLY A 94 -16.01 -18.91 -8.26
CA GLY A 94 -14.96 -19.14 -9.26
C GLY A 94 -14.27 -17.84 -9.68
N LEU A 95 -12.93 -17.85 -9.72
CA LEU A 95 -12.16 -16.80 -10.41
C LEU A 95 -12.67 -16.64 -11.86
N PRO A 96 -12.75 -15.41 -12.38
CA PRO A 96 -13.10 -15.21 -13.78
C PRO A 96 -12.09 -15.93 -14.68
N ASP A 97 -12.56 -16.53 -15.76
CA ASP A 97 -11.69 -17.14 -16.76
C ASP A 97 -11.07 -16.01 -17.61
N PHE A 98 -10.03 -15.39 -17.06
CA PHE A 98 -9.24 -14.38 -17.77
C PHE A 98 -8.36 -15.10 -18.81
N MET A 99 -8.80 -15.02 -20.08
CA MET A 99 -8.12 -15.61 -21.24
C MET A 99 -7.15 -14.61 -21.88
#